data_AF-A0A923NVR2-F1
#
_entry.id   AF-A0A923NVR2-F1
#
_cell.length_a   1.000
_cell.length_b   1.000
_cell.length_c   1.000
_cell.angle_alpha   90.00
_cell.angle_beta   90.00
_cell.angle_gamma   90.00
#
_symmetry.space_group_name_H-M   'P 1'
#
loop_
_entity.id
_entity.type
_entity.pdbx_description
1 polymer ?
#
loop_
_entity_poly.entity_id
_entity_poly.type
_entity_poly.pdbx_seq_one_letter_code
_entity_poly.pdbx_strand_id
1 'polypeptide(L)'
;MAAYFAGVIASTLSFIFVIFAIGTIGYLIGAIKIKGIELGTAGVLLFALIWGVIINFIPSFKIDDKEIILWSSKIKGNFSIVSSIGTALFVTAVGLIAGPKFFRSFNKNTLSYIVIGFVVILLGGLTAILFILLDKNMSSSMAVGLLTGGLTSTPGFSSGKEVVTAIEEDVTAGYGIAYTFGVLGVVLFVQIMPKILKVNMEEEVAHFQAANQIQIPQPKGRLVAVDPFGFFAFFLAVSLGCLIGSIKIPGINFSLGNSGGCLIGGLIVGHFAHLGNIDCRRKKETLNFMRELGLVLFLIGAGVPGGVNFITKFRWTYFIYGAVMTTVPMVVGYIIARYVFKLSILNNLGSITGGMTSTPALGTLIATAGTDEVSAAYAATYPFALVSVVLVAKIIIMVF
;
A
#
# COMPACT_ATOMS: atom_id res chain seq x y z
N MET A 1 -23.87 -8.07 36.89
CA MET A 1 -23.29 -8.56 35.61
C MET A 1 -23.30 -7.45 34.55
N ALA A 2 -24.44 -6.80 34.25
CA ALA A 2 -24.49 -5.67 33.31
C ALA A 2 -23.58 -4.48 33.69
N ALA A 3 -23.54 -4.06 34.96
CA ALA A 3 -22.62 -3.00 35.44
C ALA A 3 -21.12 -3.41 35.39
N TYR A 4 -20.83 -4.71 35.54
CA TYR A 4 -19.47 -5.24 35.38
C TYR A 4 -19.08 -5.27 33.91
N PHE A 5 -19.96 -5.75 33.02
CA PHE A 5 -19.75 -5.68 31.58
C PHE A 5 -19.68 -4.23 31.09
N ALA A 6 -20.48 -3.30 31.61
CA ALA A 6 -20.41 -1.87 31.33
C ALA A 6 -19.08 -1.25 31.80
N GLY A 7 -18.64 -1.57 33.03
CA GLY A 7 -17.35 -1.14 33.56
C GLY A 7 -16.15 -1.72 32.79
N VAL A 8 -16.25 -2.98 32.38
CA VAL A 8 -15.30 -3.64 31.48
C VAL A 8 -15.34 -2.94 30.12
N ILE A 9 -16.47 -2.82 29.44
CA ILE A 9 -16.62 -2.16 28.13
C ILE A 9 -16.09 -0.72 28.16
N ALA A 10 -16.40 0.09 29.19
CA ALA A 10 -15.90 1.47 29.32
C ALA A 10 -14.38 1.55 29.62
N SER A 11 -13.80 0.54 30.26
CA SER A 11 -12.35 0.39 30.47
C SER A 11 -11.63 -0.25 29.27
N THR A 12 -12.34 -1.09 28.52
CA THR A 12 -11.80 -2.02 27.51
C THR A 12 -11.93 -1.49 26.10
N LEU A 13 -12.86 -0.57 25.78
CA LEU A 13 -12.91 0.21 24.54
C LEU A 13 -11.79 1.28 24.50
N SER A 14 -10.57 0.85 24.77
CA SER A 14 -9.38 1.62 24.44
C SER A 14 -9.27 1.76 22.91
N PHE A 15 -8.56 2.78 22.46
CA PHE A 15 -8.19 2.94 21.05
C PHE A 15 -7.52 1.67 20.49
N ILE A 16 -6.77 0.94 21.33
CA ILE A 16 -6.14 -0.34 20.99
C ILE A 16 -7.21 -1.41 20.71
N PHE A 17 -8.21 -1.56 21.58
CA PHE A 17 -9.29 -2.51 21.36
C PHE A 17 -10.00 -2.27 20.02
N VAL A 18 -10.26 -1.00 19.67
CA VAL A 18 -10.89 -0.65 18.38
C VAL A 18 -10.04 -1.13 17.20
N ILE A 19 -8.72 -0.90 17.23
CA ILE A 19 -7.81 -1.39 16.18
C ILE A 19 -7.88 -2.91 16.05
N PHE A 20 -7.76 -3.63 17.16
CA PHE A 20 -7.75 -5.09 17.13
C PHE A 20 -9.12 -5.67 16.74
N ALA A 21 -10.23 -5.07 17.19
CA ALA A 21 -11.57 -5.47 16.79
C ALA A 21 -11.80 -5.28 15.29
N ILE A 22 -11.37 -4.14 14.73
CA ILE A 22 -11.42 -3.90 13.28
C ILE A 22 -10.58 -4.93 12.53
N GLY A 23 -9.37 -5.23 13.03
CA GLY A 23 -8.51 -6.28 12.48
C GLY A 23 -9.20 -7.64 12.49
N THR A 24 -9.74 -8.08 13.63
CA THR A 24 -10.43 -9.37 13.78
C THR A 24 -11.61 -9.50 12.83
N ILE A 25 -12.55 -8.56 12.85
CA ILE A 25 -13.74 -8.61 11.98
C ILE A 25 -13.33 -8.48 10.51
N GLY A 26 -12.36 -7.62 10.25
CA GLY A 26 -11.76 -7.44 8.93
C GLY A 26 -11.19 -8.72 8.33
N TYR A 27 -10.44 -9.50 9.11
CA TYR A 27 -9.93 -10.79 8.68
C TYR A 27 -11.03 -11.84 8.51
N LEU A 28 -12.07 -11.82 9.35
CA LEU A 28 -13.24 -12.70 9.17
C LEU A 28 -13.94 -12.42 7.84
N ILE A 29 -14.14 -11.14 7.50
CA ILE A 29 -14.66 -10.72 6.18
C ILE A 29 -13.68 -11.12 5.07
N GLY A 30 -12.38 -10.92 5.31
CA GLY A 30 -11.28 -11.24 4.42
C GLY A 30 -11.23 -12.71 4.01
N ALA A 31 -11.54 -13.60 4.95
CA ALA A 31 -11.50 -15.06 4.79
C ALA A 31 -12.71 -15.63 4.03
N ILE A 32 -13.73 -14.82 3.74
CA ILE A 32 -14.91 -15.27 2.98
C ILE A 32 -14.47 -15.61 1.54
N LYS A 33 -14.69 -16.86 1.14
CA LYS A 33 -14.38 -17.38 -0.20
C LYS A 33 -15.63 -17.41 -1.07
N ILE A 34 -15.60 -16.68 -2.18
CA ILE A 34 -16.66 -16.71 -3.20
C ILE A 34 -16.04 -17.21 -4.51
N LYS A 35 -16.47 -18.38 -5.01
CA LYS A 35 -15.94 -19.00 -6.24
C LYS A 35 -14.40 -19.13 -6.27
N GLY A 36 -13.79 -19.43 -5.12
CA GLY A 36 -12.33 -19.58 -4.99
C GLY A 36 -11.57 -18.26 -5.12
N ILE A 37 -12.22 -17.14 -4.81
CA ILE A 37 -11.62 -15.82 -4.64
C ILE A 37 -11.84 -15.39 -3.19
N GLU A 38 -10.79 -14.92 -2.53
CA GLU A 38 -10.84 -14.36 -1.19
C GLU A 38 -10.27 -12.94 -1.17
N LEU A 39 -10.72 -12.14 -0.21
CA LEU A 39 -10.28 -10.75 -0.05
C LEU A 39 -8.97 -10.65 0.74
N GLY A 40 -8.71 -11.62 1.62
CA GLY A 40 -7.55 -11.59 2.50
C GLY A 40 -7.53 -10.33 3.38
N THR A 41 -6.37 -9.68 3.48
CA THR A 41 -6.22 -8.45 4.28
C THR A 41 -7.06 -7.28 3.78
N ALA A 42 -7.54 -7.29 2.52
CA ALA A 42 -8.44 -6.26 2.02
C ALA A 42 -9.75 -6.18 2.82
N GLY A 43 -10.19 -7.28 3.45
CA GLY A 43 -11.34 -7.28 4.35
C GLY A 43 -11.18 -6.32 5.54
N VAL A 44 -9.95 -6.15 6.03
CA VAL A 44 -9.61 -5.19 7.11
C VAL A 44 -9.91 -3.76 6.70
N LEU A 45 -9.54 -3.37 5.49
CA LEU A 45 -9.85 -2.05 4.96
C LEU A 45 -11.35 -1.83 4.85
N LEU A 46 -12.07 -2.78 4.24
CA LEU A 46 -13.51 -2.66 4.03
C LEU A 46 -14.23 -2.44 5.36
N PHE A 47 -13.87 -3.23 6.37
CA PHE A 47 -14.45 -3.07 7.69
C PHE A 47 -14.00 -1.77 8.37
N ALA A 48 -12.74 -1.34 8.21
CA ALA A 48 -12.28 -0.05 8.74
C ALA A 48 -13.06 1.14 8.15
N LEU A 49 -13.39 1.10 6.86
CA LEU A 49 -14.22 2.11 6.20
C LEU A 49 -15.66 2.08 6.73
N ILE A 50 -16.27 0.89 6.83
CA ILE A 50 -17.62 0.73 7.40
C ILE A 50 -17.64 1.24 8.85
N TRP A 51 -16.62 0.91 9.64
CA TRP A 51 -16.46 1.42 10.99
C TRP A 51 -16.39 2.95 11.00
N GLY A 52 -15.59 3.55 10.10
CA GLY A 52 -15.53 5.00 9.90
C GLY A 52 -16.89 5.65 9.59
N VAL A 53 -17.69 5.00 8.75
CA VAL A 53 -19.06 5.43 8.42
C VAL A 53 -19.95 5.36 9.67
N ILE A 54 -19.90 4.26 10.42
CA ILE A 54 -20.72 4.06 11.63
C ILE A 54 -20.39 5.10 12.71
N ILE A 55 -19.11 5.34 12.99
CA ILE A 55 -18.70 6.30 14.04
C ILE A 55 -18.97 7.75 13.67
N ASN A 56 -19.23 8.05 12.40
CA ASN A 56 -19.70 9.38 11.99
C ASN A 56 -21.15 9.65 12.48
N PHE A 57 -22.00 8.62 12.43
CA PHE A 57 -23.38 8.70 12.94
C PHE A 57 -23.46 8.58 14.46
N ILE A 58 -22.56 7.82 15.07
CA ILE A 58 -22.49 7.60 16.52
C ILE A 58 -21.08 7.98 17.00
N PRO A 59 -20.76 9.29 17.11
CA PRO A 59 -19.41 9.75 17.45
C PRO A 59 -19.07 9.53 18.94
N SER A 60 -20.08 9.52 19.81
CA SER A 60 -19.96 9.11 21.20
C SER A 60 -21.24 8.44 21.67
N PHE A 61 -21.13 7.62 22.70
CA PHE A 61 -22.28 7.07 23.42
C PHE A 61 -21.96 6.99 24.91
N LYS A 62 -23.01 7.07 25.74
CA LYS A 62 -22.87 7.00 27.19
C LYS A 62 -23.17 5.57 27.66
N ILE A 63 -22.28 5.03 28.48
CA ILE A 63 -22.55 3.86 29.30
C ILE A 63 -22.43 4.31 30.76
N ASP A 64 -23.54 4.22 31.50
CA ASP A 64 -23.68 4.76 32.85
C ASP A 64 -23.25 6.25 32.89
N ASP A 65 -22.28 6.62 33.73
CA ASP A 65 -21.75 7.98 33.87
C ASP A 65 -20.52 8.28 32.97
N LYS A 66 -20.12 7.35 32.10
CA LYS A 66 -18.92 7.49 31.25
C LYS A 66 -19.31 7.71 29.79
N GLU A 67 -18.85 8.82 29.22
CA GLU A 67 -18.94 9.07 27.79
C GLU A 67 -17.78 8.40 27.05
N ILE A 68 -18.10 7.47 26.15
CA ILE A 68 -17.13 6.81 25.28
C ILE A 68 -17.13 7.57 23.96
N ILE A 69 -16.00 8.21 23.66
CA ILE A 69 -15.79 8.94 22.40
C ILE A 69 -15.18 7.98 21.38
N LEU A 70 -15.90 7.71 20.30
CA LEU A 70 -15.45 6.87 19.19
C LEU A 70 -14.73 7.68 18.10
N TRP A 71 -15.10 8.96 17.93
CA TRP A 71 -14.46 9.85 16.97
C TRP A 71 -14.30 11.28 17.49
N SER A 72 -13.11 11.84 17.32
CA SER A 72 -12.77 13.24 17.61
C SER A 72 -11.49 13.62 16.87
N SER A 73 -11.14 14.92 16.83
CA SER A 73 -9.87 15.37 16.23
C SER A 73 -8.63 14.72 16.84
N LYS A 74 -8.66 14.42 18.15
CA LYS A 74 -7.57 13.72 18.84
C LYS A 74 -7.47 12.25 18.39
N ILE A 75 -8.61 11.56 18.24
CA ILE A 75 -8.67 10.18 17.76
C ILE A 75 -8.24 10.08 16.29
N LYS A 76 -8.62 11.05 15.45
CA LYS A 76 -8.15 11.18 14.06
C LYS A 76 -6.62 11.20 14.00
N GLY A 77 -5.97 11.96 14.89
CA GLY A 77 -4.50 12.01 15.01
C GLY A 77 -3.89 10.64 15.34
N ASN A 78 -4.50 9.89 16.26
CA ASN A 78 -4.03 8.55 16.62
C ASN A 78 -4.08 7.58 15.43
N PHE A 79 -5.15 7.59 14.63
CA PHE A 79 -5.23 6.78 13.41
C PHE A 79 -4.18 7.17 12.36
N SER A 80 -3.83 8.45 12.25
CA SER A 80 -2.74 8.91 11.38
C SER A 80 -1.37 8.34 11.82
N ILE A 81 -1.13 8.25 13.13
CA ILE A 81 0.09 7.63 13.68
C ILE A 81 0.10 6.13 13.36
N VAL A 82 -1.02 5.44 13.58
CA VAL A 82 -1.17 4.01 13.25
C VAL A 82 -0.91 3.75 11.77
N SER A 83 -1.47 4.60 10.89
CA SER A 83 -1.24 4.54 9.45
C SER A 83 0.24 4.72 9.10
N SER A 84 0.91 5.69 9.74
CA SER A 84 2.32 5.99 9.49
C SER A 84 3.25 4.85 9.94
N ILE A 85 3.01 4.31 11.14
CA ILE A 85 3.73 3.14 11.65
C ILE A 85 3.49 1.93 10.75
N GLY A 86 2.23 1.64 10.42
CA GLY A 86 1.87 0.54 9.53
C GLY A 86 2.56 0.63 8.18
N THR A 87 2.58 1.82 7.58
CA THR A 87 3.28 2.09 6.32
C THR A 87 4.77 1.84 6.44
N ALA A 88 5.42 2.39 7.47
CA ALA A 88 6.86 2.21 7.70
C ALA A 88 7.21 0.72 7.88
N LEU A 89 6.42 -0.02 8.67
CA LEU A 89 6.63 -1.45 8.89
C LEU A 89 6.48 -2.24 7.58
N PHE A 90 5.36 -2.03 6.88
CA PHE A 90 5.03 -2.74 5.66
C PHE A 90 6.07 -2.50 4.57
N VAL A 91 6.33 -1.22 4.24
CA VAL A 91 7.16 -0.84 3.10
C VAL A 91 8.62 -1.21 3.34
N THR A 92 9.11 -1.06 4.58
CA THR A 92 10.47 -1.49 4.93
C THR A 92 10.61 -3.00 4.79
N ALA A 93 9.64 -3.78 5.27
CA ALA A 93 9.69 -5.24 5.11
C ALA A 93 9.77 -5.65 3.63
N VAL A 94 8.98 -5.01 2.76
CA VAL A 94 9.03 -5.24 1.31
C VAL A 94 10.40 -4.88 0.73
N GLY A 95 10.96 -3.73 1.11
CA GLY A 95 12.30 -3.32 0.69
C GLY A 95 13.37 -4.31 1.15
N LEU A 96 13.27 -4.81 2.38
CA LEU A 96 14.20 -5.78 2.95
C LEU A 96 14.09 -7.17 2.29
N ILE A 97 12.91 -7.59 1.85
CA ILE A 97 12.68 -8.83 1.08
C ILE A 97 13.25 -8.68 -0.33
N ALA A 98 13.00 -7.53 -0.96
CA ALA A 98 13.37 -7.28 -2.35
C ALA A 98 14.86 -6.91 -2.52
N GLY A 99 15.48 -6.22 -1.56
CA GLY A 99 16.83 -5.65 -1.67
C GLY A 99 17.93 -6.62 -2.15
N PRO A 100 18.01 -7.86 -1.64
CA PRO A 100 18.99 -8.84 -2.12
C PRO A 100 18.84 -9.17 -3.61
N LYS A 101 17.60 -9.13 -4.14
CA LYS A 101 17.30 -9.45 -5.54
C LYS A 101 17.32 -8.20 -6.40
N PHE A 102 16.64 -7.13 -6.00
CA PHE A 102 16.40 -5.90 -6.78
C PHE A 102 17.60 -5.38 -7.59
N PHE A 103 18.72 -5.05 -6.96
CA PHE A 103 19.89 -4.51 -7.68
C PHE A 103 20.61 -5.54 -8.56
N ARG A 104 20.46 -6.83 -8.23
CA ARG A 104 21.02 -7.95 -9.00
C ARG A 104 20.08 -8.40 -10.12
N SER A 105 18.78 -8.10 -9.98
CA SER A 105 17.72 -8.29 -10.96
C SER A 105 17.69 -7.20 -12.02
N PHE A 106 18.59 -6.21 -11.98
CA PHE A 106 18.74 -5.23 -13.07
C PHE A 106 19.16 -5.97 -14.34
N ASN A 107 18.16 -6.46 -15.07
CA ASN A 107 18.27 -7.32 -16.23
C ASN A 107 17.71 -6.58 -17.47
N LYS A 108 17.61 -7.27 -18.61
CA LYS A 108 17.06 -6.69 -19.85
C LYS A 108 15.65 -6.10 -19.71
N ASN A 109 14.87 -6.51 -18.71
CA ASN A 109 13.47 -6.08 -18.51
C ASN A 109 13.32 -4.89 -17.54
N THR A 110 14.39 -4.39 -16.93
CA THR A 110 14.32 -3.23 -16.02
C THR A 110 13.67 -2.03 -16.70
N LEU A 111 14.04 -1.76 -17.95
CA LEU A 111 13.45 -0.65 -18.71
C LEU A 111 11.93 -0.85 -18.86
N SER A 112 11.49 -2.08 -19.12
CA SER A 112 10.06 -2.42 -19.18
C SER A 112 9.36 -2.09 -17.85
N TYR A 113 9.94 -2.47 -16.71
CA TYR A 113 9.37 -2.18 -15.39
C TYR A 113 9.30 -0.67 -15.11
N ILE A 114 10.34 0.09 -15.44
CA ILE A 114 10.37 1.55 -15.30
C ILE A 114 9.24 2.18 -16.13
N VAL A 115 9.13 1.79 -17.40
CA VAL A 115 8.11 2.33 -18.31
C VAL A 115 6.70 1.96 -17.86
N ILE A 116 6.47 0.72 -17.43
CA ILE A 116 5.17 0.28 -16.89
C ILE A 116 4.78 1.14 -15.68
N GLY A 117 5.71 1.34 -14.74
CA GLY A 117 5.49 2.19 -13.57
C GLY A 117 5.08 3.61 -13.96
N PHE A 118 5.81 4.23 -14.88
CA PHE A 118 5.49 5.58 -15.36
C PHE A 118 4.15 5.64 -16.10
N VAL A 119 3.89 4.70 -17.01
CA VAL A 119 2.68 4.68 -17.84
C VAL A 119 1.42 4.46 -17.00
N VAL A 120 1.45 3.54 -16.03
CA VAL A 120 0.31 3.31 -15.14
C VAL A 120 -0.05 4.60 -14.39
N ILE A 121 0.94 5.27 -13.81
CA ILE A 121 0.70 6.53 -13.10
C ILE A 121 0.22 7.63 -14.05
N LEU A 122 0.84 7.77 -15.22
CA LEU A 122 0.48 8.78 -16.20
C LEU A 122 -0.96 8.60 -16.68
N LEU A 123 -1.39 7.36 -16.96
CA LEU A 123 -2.78 7.05 -17.31
C LEU A 123 -3.73 7.41 -16.16
N GLY A 124 -3.37 7.10 -14.91
CA GLY A 124 -4.15 7.51 -13.75
C GLY A 124 -4.29 9.03 -13.69
N GLY A 125 -3.17 9.74 -13.79
CA GLY A 125 -3.14 11.21 -13.81
C GLY A 125 -3.97 11.82 -14.93
N LEU A 126 -3.87 11.28 -16.16
CA LEU A 126 -4.68 11.71 -17.29
C LEU A 126 -6.17 11.47 -17.04
N THR A 127 -6.55 10.33 -16.47
CA THR A 127 -7.96 10.09 -16.10
C THR A 127 -8.44 11.06 -15.02
N ALA A 128 -7.58 11.44 -14.06
CA ALA A 128 -7.90 12.47 -13.06
C ALA A 128 -8.09 13.85 -13.67
N ILE A 129 -7.17 14.28 -14.53
CA ILE A 129 -7.29 15.55 -15.26
C ILE A 129 -8.56 15.56 -16.12
N LEU A 130 -8.84 14.48 -16.85
CA LEU A 130 -10.05 14.36 -17.65
C LEU A 130 -11.30 14.58 -16.80
N PHE A 131 -11.41 13.95 -15.63
CA PHE A 131 -12.57 14.14 -14.77
C PHE A 131 -12.66 15.54 -14.17
N ILE A 132 -11.53 16.21 -13.88
CA ILE A 132 -11.55 17.62 -13.43
C ILE A 132 -12.16 18.50 -14.53
N LEU A 133 -11.76 18.26 -15.79
CA LEU A 133 -12.25 19.03 -16.93
C LEU A 133 -13.74 18.76 -17.25
N LEU A 134 -14.21 17.54 -16.98
CA LEU A 134 -15.60 17.14 -17.24
C LEU A 134 -16.56 17.49 -16.09
N ASP A 135 -16.11 17.46 -14.84
CA ASP A 135 -16.92 17.72 -13.65
C ASP A 135 -16.41 18.96 -12.91
N LYS A 136 -16.99 20.13 -13.24
CA LYS A 136 -16.64 21.41 -12.63
C LYS A 136 -16.82 21.46 -11.10
N ASN A 137 -17.53 20.50 -10.51
CA ASN A 137 -17.74 20.43 -9.06
C ASN A 137 -16.67 19.56 -8.36
N MET A 138 -15.73 18.96 -9.10
CA MET A 138 -14.65 18.18 -8.52
C MET A 138 -13.42 19.06 -8.29
N SER A 139 -13.01 19.20 -7.02
CA SER A 139 -11.75 19.89 -6.69
C SER A 139 -10.55 19.07 -7.13
N SER A 140 -9.43 19.73 -7.46
CA SER A 140 -8.17 19.04 -7.73
C SER A 140 -7.66 18.23 -6.53
N SER A 141 -7.96 18.68 -5.31
CA SER A 141 -7.72 17.93 -4.07
C SER A 141 -8.50 16.61 -4.02
N MET A 142 -9.79 16.63 -4.38
CA MET A 142 -10.61 15.42 -4.48
C MET A 142 -10.08 14.49 -5.58
N ALA A 143 -9.73 15.03 -6.74
CA ALA A 143 -9.20 14.26 -7.86
C ALA A 143 -7.88 13.56 -7.50
N VAL A 144 -6.96 14.24 -6.79
CA VAL A 144 -5.74 13.63 -6.27
C VAL A 144 -6.03 12.58 -5.21
N GLY A 145 -7.00 12.81 -4.33
CA GLY A 145 -7.50 11.79 -3.41
C GLY A 145 -7.95 10.54 -4.17
N LEU A 146 -8.84 10.69 -5.17
CA LEU A 146 -9.35 9.58 -5.97
C LEU A 146 -8.24 8.87 -6.76
N LEU A 147 -7.31 9.63 -7.33
CA LEU A 147 -6.15 9.10 -8.05
C LEU A 147 -5.28 8.23 -7.13
N THR A 148 -4.91 8.77 -5.98
CA THR A 148 -4.00 8.11 -5.04
C THR A 148 -4.70 6.95 -4.33
N GLY A 149 -6.01 7.04 -4.09
CA GLY A 149 -6.81 5.91 -3.62
C GLY A 149 -6.90 4.80 -4.68
N GLY A 150 -7.28 5.15 -5.91
CA GLY A 150 -7.46 4.19 -7.01
C GLY A 150 -6.18 3.49 -7.43
N LEU A 151 -5.06 4.20 -7.37
CA LEU A 151 -3.70 3.67 -7.52
C LEU A 151 -3.11 3.17 -6.19
N THR A 152 -3.89 3.02 -5.12
CA THR A 152 -3.45 2.51 -3.81
C THR A 152 -2.13 3.08 -3.28
N SER A 153 -1.88 4.36 -3.56
CA SER A 153 -0.58 5.00 -3.38
C SER A 153 -0.54 5.90 -2.16
N THR A 154 -0.16 5.33 -1.02
CA THR A 154 0.05 6.08 0.24
C THR A 154 1.05 7.23 0.11
N PRO A 155 2.21 7.09 -0.56
CA PRO A 155 3.13 8.21 -0.77
C PRO A 155 2.49 9.34 -1.56
N GLY A 156 1.76 9.01 -2.63
CA GLY A 156 1.01 10.00 -3.41
C GLY A 156 -0.04 10.71 -2.56
N PHE A 157 -0.77 9.96 -1.72
CA PHE A 157 -1.74 10.51 -0.77
C PHE A 157 -1.09 11.51 0.21
N SER A 158 0.01 11.11 0.86
CA SER A 158 0.76 12.00 1.76
C SER A 158 1.26 13.26 1.05
N SER A 159 1.86 13.11 -0.14
CA SER A 159 2.36 14.26 -0.89
C SER A 159 1.26 15.18 -1.41
N GLY A 160 0.08 14.65 -1.76
CA GLY A 160 -1.07 15.46 -2.14
C GLY A 160 -1.55 16.35 -1.00
N LYS A 161 -1.52 15.83 0.24
CA LYS A 161 -1.86 16.60 1.45
C LYS A 161 -0.85 17.70 1.79
N GLU A 162 0.41 17.51 1.46
CA GLU A 162 1.49 18.45 1.77
C GLU A 162 1.54 19.66 0.81
N VAL A 163 0.75 19.66 -0.26
CA VAL A 163 0.65 20.82 -1.16
C VAL A 163 -0.12 21.93 -0.45
N VAL A 164 0.47 23.13 -0.38
CA VAL A 164 -0.06 24.27 0.39
C VAL A 164 -1.49 24.65 -0.01
N THR A 165 -1.83 24.52 -1.30
CA THR A 165 -3.17 24.83 -1.84
C THR A 165 -4.17 23.68 -1.70
N ALA A 166 -3.76 22.53 -1.15
CA ALA A 166 -4.62 21.36 -1.02
C ALA A 166 -5.61 21.48 0.14
N ILE A 167 -6.83 21.01 -0.10
CA ILE A 167 -7.84 20.78 0.94
C ILE A 167 -7.63 19.36 1.46
N GLU A 168 -6.93 19.22 2.60
CA GLU A 168 -6.56 17.91 3.17
C GLU A 168 -7.75 16.95 3.35
N GLU A 169 -8.93 17.48 3.70
CA GLU A 169 -10.15 16.70 3.88
C GLU A 169 -10.64 16.10 2.57
N ASP A 170 -10.57 16.84 1.46
CA ASP A 170 -10.96 16.36 0.14
C ASP A 170 -10.01 15.27 -0.35
N VAL A 171 -8.69 15.45 -0.14
CA VAL A 171 -7.69 14.41 -0.47
C VAL A 171 -7.95 13.14 0.33
N THR A 172 -8.27 13.26 1.62
CA THR A 172 -8.56 12.13 2.52
C THR A 172 -9.87 11.42 2.13
N ALA A 173 -10.91 12.17 1.79
CA ALA A 173 -12.18 11.63 1.34
C ALA A 173 -12.02 10.88 0.00
N GLY A 174 -11.40 11.52 -1.00
CA GLY A 174 -11.15 10.90 -2.30
C GLY A 174 -10.31 9.64 -2.19
N TYR A 175 -9.26 9.67 -1.34
CA TYR A 175 -8.45 8.50 -1.06
C TYR A 175 -9.32 7.36 -0.53
N GLY A 176 -10.10 7.60 0.54
CA GLY A 176 -11.00 6.59 1.10
C GLY A 176 -11.98 5.99 0.09
N ILE A 177 -12.61 6.85 -0.75
CA ILE A 177 -13.57 6.42 -1.79
C ILE A 177 -12.88 5.48 -2.79
N ALA A 178 -11.82 5.94 -3.45
CA ALA A 178 -11.21 5.20 -4.55
C ALA A 178 -10.33 4.04 -4.07
N TYR A 179 -9.82 4.08 -2.83
CA TYR A 179 -8.97 3.02 -2.28
C TYR A 179 -9.70 1.68 -2.15
N THR A 180 -11.02 1.68 -1.97
CA THR A 180 -11.84 0.45 -2.07
C THR A 180 -11.71 -0.20 -3.44
N PHE A 181 -11.88 0.58 -4.50
CA PHE A 181 -11.75 0.13 -5.88
C PHE A 181 -10.32 -0.25 -6.21
N GLY A 182 -9.33 0.52 -5.77
CA GLY A 182 -7.92 0.24 -5.95
C GLY A 182 -7.53 -1.11 -5.35
N VAL A 183 -7.83 -1.33 -4.07
CA VAL A 183 -7.48 -2.59 -3.40
C VAL A 183 -8.26 -3.75 -3.99
N LEU A 184 -9.60 -3.67 -4.07
CA LEU A 184 -10.41 -4.76 -4.59
C LEU A 184 -10.10 -5.05 -6.06
N GLY A 185 -10.02 -4.02 -6.89
CA GLY A 185 -9.76 -4.14 -8.32
C GLY A 185 -8.46 -4.88 -8.59
N VAL A 186 -7.35 -4.45 -7.99
CA VAL A 186 -6.04 -5.07 -8.25
C VAL A 186 -5.92 -6.46 -7.60
N VAL A 187 -6.46 -6.67 -6.39
CA VAL A 187 -6.50 -7.98 -5.72
C VAL A 187 -7.31 -9.00 -6.52
N LEU A 188 -8.47 -8.61 -7.05
CA LEU A 188 -9.27 -9.47 -7.90
C LEU A 188 -8.58 -9.71 -9.24
N PHE A 189 -7.97 -8.69 -9.81
CA PHE A 189 -7.28 -8.79 -11.10
C PHE A 189 -6.14 -9.81 -11.07
N VAL A 190 -5.29 -9.81 -10.03
CA VAL A 190 -4.19 -10.78 -9.92
C VAL A 190 -4.67 -12.23 -9.72
N GLN A 191 -5.86 -12.44 -9.15
CA GLN A 191 -6.46 -13.77 -8.98
C GLN A 191 -7.23 -14.23 -10.22
N ILE A 192 -7.91 -13.32 -10.90
CA ILE A 192 -8.79 -13.61 -12.03
C ILE A 192 -7.97 -13.76 -13.32
N MET A 193 -6.95 -12.94 -13.55
CA MET A 193 -6.22 -12.92 -14.81
C MET A 193 -5.56 -14.27 -15.16
N PRO A 194 -4.88 -14.98 -14.23
CA PRO A 194 -4.36 -16.32 -14.50
C PRO A 194 -5.47 -17.33 -14.86
N LYS A 195 -6.64 -17.23 -14.22
CA LYS A 195 -7.80 -18.09 -14.49
C LYS A 195 -8.40 -17.82 -15.87
N ILE A 196 -8.55 -16.56 -16.27
CA ILE A 196 -9.01 -16.16 -17.61
C ILE A 196 -8.09 -16.72 -18.69
N LEU A 197 -6.78 -16.60 -18.47
CA LEU A 197 -5.76 -17.06 -19.40
C LEU A 197 -5.50 -18.56 -19.35
N LYS A 198 -6.19 -19.30 -18.46
CA LYS A 198 -6.02 -20.74 -18.25
C LYS A 198 -4.57 -21.14 -18.03
N VAL A 199 -3.85 -20.31 -17.28
CA VAL A 199 -2.42 -20.48 -17.00
C VAL A 199 -2.23 -21.60 -15.98
N ASN A 200 -1.31 -22.53 -16.25
CA ASN A 200 -0.82 -23.46 -15.25
C ASN A 200 0.19 -22.75 -14.33
N MET A 201 -0.22 -22.46 -13.10
CA MET A 201 0.61 -21.68 -12.16
C MET A 201 1.87 -22.44 -11.74
N GLU A 202 1.79 -23.75 -11.56
CA GLU A 202 2.94 -24.57 -11.14
C GLU A 202 4.05 -24.53 -12.21
N GLU A 203 3.65 -24.65 -13.47
CA GLU A 203 4.55 -24.60 -14.62
C GLU A 203 5.16 -23.20 -14.80
N GLU A 204 4.36 -22.14 -14.71
CA GLU A 204 4.87 -20.76 -14.78
C GLU A 204 5.83 -20.42 -13.64
N VAL A 205 5.55 -20.88 -12.42
CA VAL A 205 6.46 -20.70 -11.27
C VAL A 205 7.77 -21.44 -11.50
N ALA A 206 7.72 -22.68 -12.00
CA ALA A 206 8.91 -23.44 -12.33
C ALA A 206 9.76 -22.75 -13.41
N HIS A 207 9.13 -22.27 -14.49
CA HIS A 207 9.80 -21.48 -15.52
C HIS A 207 10.37 -20.17 -14.98
N PHE A 208 9.62 -19.49 -14.12
CA PHE A 208 10.04 -18.22 -13.53
C PHE A 208 11.26 -18.38 -12.63
N GLN A 209 11.26 -19.41 -11.77
CA GLN A 209 12.38 -19.75 -10.89
C GLN A 209 13.61 -20.15 -11.70
N ALA A 210 13.44 -21.00 -12.71
CA ALA A 210 14.54 -21.42 -13.59
C ALA A 210 15.18 -20.23 -14.33
N ALA A 211 14.36 -19.27 -14.78
CA ALA A 211 14.84 -18.09 -15.51
C ALA A 211 15.45 -17.01 -14.59
N ASN A 212 15.13 -16.99 -13.29
CA ASN A 212 15.52 -15.93 -12.36
C ASN A 212 16.30 -16.42 -11.12
N GLN A 213 17.08 -17.50 -11.24
CA GLN A 213 17.96 -17.94 -10.14
C GLN A 213 19.06 -16.90 -9.85
N ILE A 214 18.74 -15.91 -9.02
CA ILE A 214 19.71 -14.97 -8.49
C ILE A 214 20.38 -15.64 -7.30
N GLN A 215 21.57 -16.18 -7.50
CA GLN A 215 22.41 -16.62 -6.39
C GLN A 215 22.75 -15.39 -5.53
N ILE A 216 22.28 -15.39 -4.30
CA ILE A 216 22.64 -14.37 -3.31
C ILE A 216 23.97 -14.83 -2.70
N PRO A 217 25.09 -14.11 -2.94
CA PRO A 217 26.38 -14.49 -2.40
C PRO A 217 26.32 -14.52 -0.87
N GLN A 218 26.82 -15.59 -0.26
CA GLN A 218 26.97 -15.61 1.18
C GLN A 218 28.10 -14.64 1.57
N PRO A 219 27.89 -13.75 2.55
CA PRO A 219 28.92 -12.82 2.99
C PRO A 219 30.15 -13.59 3.50
N LYS A 220 31.34 -13.14 3.10
CA LYS A 220 32.62 -13.70 3.54
C LYS A 220 33.00 -13.09 4.89
N GLY A 221 33.17 -13.91 5.92
CA GLY A 221 33.65 -13.48 7.24
C GLY A 221 32.74 -13.90 8.40
N ARG A 222 33.25 -13.75 9.63
CA ARG A 222 32.48 -14.01 10.86
C ARG A 222 31.62 -12.80 11.18
N LEU A 223 30.39 -12.80 10.68
CA LEU A 223 29.40 -11.78 11.03
C LEU A 223 28.81 -12.05 12.41
N VAL A 224 28.57 -10.99 13.17
CA VAL A 224 27.92 -11.02 14.48
C VAL A 224 26.44 -10.74 14.27
N ALA A 225 25.58 -11.71 14.60
CA ALA A 225 24.14 -11.48 14.68
C ALA A 225 23.83 -10.73 15.99
N VAL A 226 23.35 -9.49 15.86
CA VAL A 226 23.01 -8.64 17.02
C VAL A 226 21.76 -9.16 17.72
N ASP A 227 20.79 -9.69 16.97
CA ASP A 227 19.57 -10.27 17.51
C ASP A 227 19.09 -11.45 16.63
N PRO A 228 18.39 -12.44 17.22
CA PRO A 228 18.01 -13.66 16.50
C PRO A 228 16.85 -13.48 15.51
N PHE A 229 16.07 -12.40 15.63
CA PHE A 229 14.89 -12.14 14.79
C PHE A 229 15.20 -11.17 13.63
N GLY A 230 16.30 -10.42 13.71
CA GLY A 230 16.71 -9.41 12.75
C GLY A 230 16.05 -8.05 12.95
N PHE A 231 15.59 -7.75 14.17
CA PHE A 231 15.00 -6.44 14.51
C PHE A 231 16.01 -5.31 14.35
N PHE A 232 17.29 -5.51 14.68
CA PHE A 232 18.31 -4.47 14.52
C PHE A 232 18.35 -3.96 13.07
N ALA A 233 18.46 -4.87 12.11
CA ALA A 233 18.51 -4.53 10.69
C ALA A 233 17.20 -3.89 10.20
N PHE A 234 16.06 -4.29 10.77
CA PHE A 234 14.77 -3.68 10.46
C PHE A 234 14.69 -2.23 10.95
N PHE A 235 15.01 -1.99 12.23
CA PHE A 235 15.03 -0.65 12.83
C PHE A 235 16.05 0.26 12.15
N LEU A 236 17.22 -0.27 11.80
CA LEU A 236 18.22 0.42 11.00
C LEU A 236 17.64 0.86 9.64
N ALA A 237 16.96 -0.04 8.94
CA ALA A 237 16.35 0.25 7.65
C ALA A 237 15.25 1.31 7.72
N VAL A 238 14.37 1.25 8.72
CA VAL A 238 13.35 2.30 8.97
C VAL A 238 14.03 3.62 9.28
N SER A 239 15.03 3.63 10.16
CA SER A 239 15.70 4.86 10.61
C SER A 239 16.46 5.54 9.47
N LEU A 240 17.27 4.78 8.73
CA LEU A 240 17.93 5.26 7.50
C LEU A 240 16.92 5.70 6.46
N GLY A 241 15.83 4.94 6.33
CA GLY A 241 14.75 5.25 5.40
C GLY A 241 14.08 6.59 5.72
N CYS A 242 13.72 6.87 6.97
CA CYS A 242 13.16 8.15 7.38
C CYS A 242 14.15 9.31 7.16
N LEU A 243 15.46 9.09 7.39
CA LEU A 243 16.48 10.08 7.08
C LEU A 243 16.54 10.39 5.58
N ILE A 244 16.62 9.36 4.74
CA ILE A 244 16.61 9.50 3.27
C ILE A 244 15.31 10.17 2.81
N GLY A 245 14.18 9.76 3.38
CA GLY A 245 12.86 10.27 3.07
C GLY A 245 12.66 11.73 3.41
N SER A 246 13.42 12.25 4.38
CA SER A 246 13.38 13.65 4.82
C SER A 246 14.25 14.58 3.96
N ILE A 247 15.11 14.04 3.09
CA ILE A 247 15.94 14.84 2.19
C ILE A 247 15.02 15.52 1.16
N LYS A 248 14.98 16.85 1.18
CA LYS A 248 14.27 17.66 0.20
C LYS A 248 15.17 17.88 -1.01
N ILE A 249 14.69 17.51 -2.20
CA ILE A 249 15.38 17.79 -3.47
C ILE A 249 15.20 19.28 -3.79
N PRO A 250 16.30 20.08 -3.84
CA PRO A 250 16.23 21.50 -4.17
C PRO A 250 15.60 21.72 -5.56
N GLY A 251 14.75 22.74 -5.69
CA GLY A 251 14.13 23.13 -6.96
C GLY A 251 12.72 22.57 -7.22
N ILE A 252 12.38 21.39 -6.68
CA ILE A 252 11.04 20.78 -6.87
C ILE A 252 10.27 20.57 -5.55
N ASN A 253 10.82 21.00 -4.41
CA ASN A 253 10.23 20.85 -3.07
C ASN A 253 9.68 19.42 -2.83
N PHE A 254 10.42 18.42 -3.31
CA PHE A 254 10.06 17.01 -3.22
C PHE A 254 10.87 16.34 -2.12
N SER A 255 10.21 15.56 -1.28
CA SER A 255 10.80 14.58 -0.38
C SER A 255 10.08 13.25 -0.61
N LEU A 256 10.77 12.13 -0.42
CA LEU A 256 10.15 10.81 -0.58
C LEU A 256 9.17 10.50 0.57
N GLY A 257 9.25 11.27 1.65
CA GLY A 257 8.51 11.05 2.88
C GLY A 257 8.91 9.75 3.57
N ASN A 258 8.28 9.48 4.71
CA ASN A 258 8.57 8.28 5.50
C ASN A 258 8.32 7.01 4.68
N SER A 259 7.27 6.97 3.85
CA SER A 259 6.94 5.78 3.05
C SER A 259 7.99 5.46 1.99
N GLY A 260 8.32 6.43 1.11
CA GLY A 260 9.31 6.18 0.05
C GLY A 260 10.73 6.01 0.60
N GLY A 261 11.08 6.79 1.62
CA GLY A 261 12.35 6.64 2.33
C GLY A 261 12.52 5.26 2.96
N CYS A 262 11.53 4.78 3.71
CA CYS A 262 11.53 3.44 4.31
C CYS A 262 11.75 2.32 3.28
N LEU A 263 11.18 2.43 2.07
CA LEU A 263 11.45 1.46 1.01
C LEU A 263 12.93 1.47 0.62
N ILE A 264 13.48 2.65 0.34
CA ILE A 264 14.87 2.78 -0.09
C ILE A 264 15.81 2.29 1.02
N GLY A 265 15.55 2.67 2.27
CA GLY A 265 16.29 2.16 3.43
C GLY A 265 16.23 0.63 3.50
N GLY A 266 15.05 0.03 3.30
CA GLY A 266 14.86 -1.42 3.20
C GLY A 266 15.65 -2.05 2.05
N LEU A 267 15.61 -1.47 0.86
CA LEU A 267 16.33 -1.95 -0.32
C LEU A 267 17.85 -1.91 -0.11
N ILE A 268 18.38 -0.81 0.44
CA ILE A 268 19.81 -0.63 0.74
C ILE A 268 20.27 -1.66 1.77
N VAL A 269 19.61 -1.70 2.93
CA VAL A 269 19.99 -2.63 4.02
C VAL A 269 19.77 -4.09 3.61
N GLY A 270 18.77 -4.38 2.77
CA GLY A 270 18.59 -5.69 2.15
C GLY A 270 19.64 -6.05 1.12
N HIS A 271 20.10 -5.10 0.32
CA HIS A 271 21.11 -5.33 -0.71
C HIS A 271 22.47 -5.71 -0.15
N PHE A 272 22.94 -4.90 0.81
CA PHE A 272 24.24 -5.09 1.45
C PHE A 272 24.24 -6.27 2.41
N ALA A 273 23.11 -6.54 3.09
CA ALA A 273 22.93 -7.67 4.00
C ALA A 273 23.90 -7.76 5.20
N HIS A 274 24.85 -6.83 5.31
CA HIS A 274 25.73 -6.65 6.47
C HIS A 274 26.07 -5.16 6.64
N LEU A 275 26.45 -4.76 7.85
CA LEU A 275 26.99 -3.43 8.16
C LEU A 275 28.31 -3.62 8.92
N GLY A 276 29.43 -3.48 8.23
CA GLY A 276 30.73 -3.89 8.78
C GLY A 276 30.71 -5.37 9.18
N ASN A 277 30.94 -5.66 10.46
CA ASN A 277 30.92 -7.01 11.03
C ASN A 277 29.53 -7.46 11.53
N ILE A 278 28.49 -6.63 11.39
CA ILE A 278 27.13 -6.97 11.85
C ILE A 278 26.36 -7.69 10.74
N ASP A 279 25.81 -8.86 11.06
CA ASP A 279 24.89 -9.57 10.18
C ASP A 279 23.56 -8.82 10.12
N CYS A 280 23.23 -8.34 8.93
CA CYS A 280 21.94 -7.70 8.68
C CYS A 280 21.03 -8.62 7.88
N ARG A 281 21.28 -9.92 7.73
CA ARG A 281 20.33 -10.86 7.11
C ARG A 281 19.17 -11.13 8.06
N ARG A 282 17.97 -11.33 7.50
CA ARG A 282 16.74 -11.59 8.27
C ARG A 282 16.11 -12.89 7.79
N LYS A 283 15.44 -13.57 8.71
CA LYS A 283 14.54 -14.67 8.37
C LYS A 283 13.36 -14.14 7.57
N LYS A 284 12.98 -14.86 6.52
CA LYS A 284 11.89 -14.48 5.62
C LYS A 284 10.56 -14.44 6.37
N GLU A 285 10.39 -15.31 7.36
CA GLU A 285 9.22 -15.39 8.23
C GLU A 285 9.05 -14.11 9.05
N THR A 286 10.13 -13.57 9.63
CA THR A 286 10.07 -12.30 10.37
C THR A 286 9.65 -11.15 9.44
N LEU A 287 10.24 -11.07 8.25
CA LEU A 287 9.90 -10.01 7.30
C LEU A 287 8.45 -10.13 6.80
N ASN A 288 7.97 -11.35 6.56
CA ASN A 288 6.58 -11.59 6.18
C ASN A 288 5.61 -11.19 7.29
N PHE A 289 5.93 -11.49 8.54
CA PHE A 289 5.14 -11.05 9.68
C PHE A 289 5.11 -9.53 9.82
N MET A 290 6.27 -8.86 9.75
CA MET A 290 6.37 -7.39 9.79
C MET A 290 5.60 -6.73 8.63
N ARG A 291 5.69 -7.33 7.43
CA ARG A 291 4.92 -6.90 6.25
C ARG A 291 3.43 -6.96 6.54
N GLU A 292 2.92 -8.11 6.96
CA GLU A 292 1.49 -8.30 7.20
C GLU A 292 0.95 -7.42 8.33
N LEU A 293 1.68 -7.35 9.45
CA LEU A 293 1.33 -6.48 10.57
C LEU A 293 1.28 -5.01 10.13
N GLY A 294 2.28 -4.57 9.39
CA GLY A 294 2.33 -3.21 8.84
C GLY A 294 1.15 -2.92 7.92
N LEU A 295 0.80 -3.86 7.04
CA LEU A 295 -0.32 -3.72 6.12
C LEU A 295 -1.64 -3.53 6.88
N VAL A 296 -1.92 -4.40 7.86
CA VAL A 296 -3.16 -4.33 8.67
C VAL A 296 -3.26 -2.99 9.40
N LEU A 297 -2.21 -2.58 10.10
CA LEU A 297 -2.20 -1.30 10.83
C LEU A 297 -2.42 -0.13 9.87
N PHE A 298 -1.79 -0.16 8.70
CA PHE A 298 -1.99 0.84 7.66
C PHE A 298 -3.46 0.90 7.19
N LEU A 299 -4.05 -0.25 6.83
CA LEU A 299 -5.43 -0.32 6.35
C LEU A 299 -6.43 0.18 7.40
N ILE A 300 -6.19 -0.09 8.69
CA ILE A 300 -7.02 0.44 9.79
C ILE A 300 -6.84 1.95 9.93
N GLY A 301 -5.58 2.41 10.00
CA GLY A 301 -5.22 3.81 10.20
C GLY A 301 -5.70 4.74 9.07
N ALA A 302 -5.67 4.27 7.83
CA ALA A 302 -6.16 5.01 6.67
C ALA A 302 -7.67 4.81 6.45
N GLY A 303 -8.18 3.61 6.69
CA GLY A 303 -9.57 3.23 6.42
C GLY A 303 -10.58 3.95 7.31
N VAL A 304 -10.34 4.03 8.63
CA VAL A 304 -11.31 4.67 9.55
C VAL A 304 -11.51 6.15 9.22
N PRO A 305 -10.46 6.99 9.10
CA PRO A 305 -10.63 8.38 8.66
C PRO A 305 -11.24 8.49 7.26
N GLY A 306 -10.90 7.58 6.35
CA GLY A 306 -11.51 7.51 5.02
C GLY A 306 -13.03 7.36 5.10
N GLY A 307 -13.52 6.47 5.95
CA GLY A 307 -14.95 6.20 6.13
C GLY A 307 -15.70 7.35 6.82
N VAL A 308 -15.05 8.09 7.71
CA VAL A 308 -15.66 9.29 8.32
C VAL A 308 -15.87 10.39 7.29
N ASN A 309 -14.84 10.69 6.50
CA ASN A 309 -14.91 11.75 5.48
C ASN A 309 -15.73 11.34 4.25
N PHE A 310 -15.95 10.03 4.07
CA PHE A 310 -16.77 9.48 3.00
C PHE A 310 -18.20 10.02 3.03
N ILE A 311 -18.87 10.05 4.19
CA ILE A 311 -20.27 10.50 4.30
C ILE A 311 -20.39 11.99 3.99
N THR A 312 -19.47 12.81 4.52
CA THR A 312 -19.55 14.27 4.40
C THR A 312 -19.26 14.78 2.99
N LYS A 313 -18.56 13.99 2.17
CA LYS A 313 -18.14 14.34 0.80
C LYS A 313 -18.74 13.41 -0.26
N PHE A 314 -19.77 12.66 0.09
CA PHE A 314 -20.35 11.63 -0.78
C PHE A 314 -20.90 12.21 -2.08
N ARG A 315 -20.41 11.71 -3.22
CA ARG A 315 -21.04 11.83 -4.53
C ARG A 315 -20.88 10.50 -5.26
N TRP A 316 -21.97 9.96 -5.80
CA TRP A 316 -21.95 8.69 -6.53
C TRP A 316 -21.04 8.73 -7.77
N THR A 317 -20.86 9.90 -8.39
CA THR A 317 -19.94 10.08 -9.52
C THR A 317 -18.49 9.75 -9.15
N TYR A 318 -18.08 10.05 -7.92
CA TYR A 318 -16.72 9.77 -7.43
C TYR A 318 -16.41 8.26 -7.36
N PHE A 319 -17.43 7.41 -7.20
CA PHE A 319 -17.25 5.95 -7.28
C PHE A 319 -16.88 5.52 -8.70
N ILE A 320 -17.54 6.08 -9.69
CA ILE A 320 -17.25 5.80 -11.10
C ILE A 320 -15.85 6.31 -11.44
N TYR A 321 -15.51 7.52 -11.00
CA TYR A 321 -14.19 8.10 -11.25
C TYR A 321 -13.10 7.24 -10.61
N GLY A 322 -13.25 6.85 -9.34
CA GLY A 322 -12.33 5.94 -8.66
C GLY A 322 -12.20 4.59 -9.38
N ALA A 323 -13.31 3.97 -9.77
CA ALA A 323 -13.30 2.71 -10.50
C ALA A 323 -12.57 2.83 -11.85
N VAL A 324 -12.77 3.93 -12.59
CA VAL A 324 -12.07 4.21 -13.86
C VAL A 324 -10.58 4.47 -13.63
N MET A 325 -10.23 5.28 -12.64
CA MET A 325 -8.84 5.57 -12.25
C MET A 325 -8.08 4.34 -11.76
N THR A 326 -8.77 3.32 -11.25
CA THR A 326 -8.16 2.02 -10.98
C THR A 326 -8.07 1.16 -12.24
N THR A 327 -9.18 1.01 -12.96
CA THR A 327 -9.30 -0.02 -14.00
C THR A 327 -8.51 0.34 -15.26
N VAL A 328 -8.56 1.60 -15.70
CA VAL A 328 -7.89 2.02 -16.94
C VAL A 328 -6.36 1.86 -16.85
N PRO A 329 -5.67 2.40 -15.82
CA PRO A 329 -4.24 2.22 -15.70
C PRO A 329 -3.82 0.75 -15.56
N MET A 330 -4.58 -0.02 -14.77
CA MET A 330 -4.31 -1.43 -14.53
C MET A 330 -4.43 -2.27 -15.81
N VAL A 331 -5.54 -2.15 -16.55
CA VAL A 331 -5.79 -2.94 -17.76
C VAL A 331 -4.85 -2.54 -18.88
N VAL A 332 -4.68 -1.23 -19.13
CA VAL A 332 -3.78 -0.74 -20.19
C VAL A 332 -2.33 -1.07 -19.86
N GLY A 333 -1.91 -0.87 -18.61
CA GLY A 333 -0.59 -1.27 -18.14
C GLY A 333 -0.34 -2.76 -18.36
N TYR A 334 -1.31 -3.61 -18.05
CA TYR A 334 -1.22 -5.06 -18.24
C TYR A 334 -1.07 -5.44 -19.72
N ILE A 335 -1.85 -4.81 -20.60
CA ILE A 335 -1.80 -5.01 -22.04
C ILE A 335 -0.43 -4.61 -22.58
N ILE A 336 0.10 -3.45 -22.17
CA ILE A 336 1.44 -2.99 -22.58
C ILE A 336 2.51 -3.97 -22.09
N ALA A 337 2.46 -4.37 -20.82
CA ALA A 337 3.38 -5.35 -20.24
C ALA A 337 3.34 -6.70 -20.99
N ARG A 338 2.16 -7.15 -21.42
CA ARG A 338 1.97 -8.43 -22.11
C ARG A 338 2.38 -8.38 -23.59
N TYR A 339 1.96 -7.37 -24.33
CA TYR A 339 2.06 -7.36 -25.79
C TYR A 339 3.24 -6.53 -26.31
N VAL A 340 3.61 -5.45 -25.62
CA VAL A 340 4.75 -4.61 -26.02
C VAL A 340 6.04 -5.19 -25.43
N PHE A 341 6.07 -5.41 -24.12
CA PHE A 341 7.27 -5.88 -23.42
C PHE A 341 7.36 -7.41 -23.31
N LYS A 342 6.32 -8.14 -23.70
CA LYS A 342 6.29 -9.61 -23.73
C LYS A 342 6.69 -10.25 -22.39
N LEU A 343 6.29 -9.63 -21.28
CA LEU A 343 6.59 -10.15 -19.96
C LEU A 343 5.82 -11.45 -19.70
N SER A 344 6.47 -12.39 -18.99
CA SER A 344 5.79 -13.56 -18.43
C SER A 344 4.66 -13.14 -17.50
N ILE A 345 3.68 -14.00 -17.29
CA ILE A 345 2.48 -13.64 -16.50
C ILE A 345 2.85 -13.17 -15.08
N LEU A 346 3.81 -13.83 -14.43
CA LEU A 346 4.26 -13.48 -13.09
C LEU A 346 5.00 -12.14 -13.05
N ASN A 347 5.87 -11.87 -14.02
CA ASN A 347 6.53 -10.56 -14.13
C ASN A 347 5.54 -9.45 -14.47
N ASN A 348 4.56 -9.73 -15.33
CA ASN A 348 3.51 -8.78 -15.68
C ASN A 348 2.66 -8.44 -14.45
N LEU A 349 2.05 -9.42 -13.79
CA LEU A 349 1.24 -9.19 -12.60
C LEU A 349 2.07 -8.55 -11.46
N GLY A 350 3.32 -8.97 -11.28
CA GLY A 350 4.25 -8.33 -10.34
C GLY A 350 4.50 -6.86 -10.68
N SER A 351 4.73 -6.54 -11.96
CA SER A 351 4.90 -5.14 -12.41
C SER A 351 3.63 -4.31 -12.28
N ILE A 352 2.44 -4.89 -12.50
CA ILE A 352 1.17 -4.18 -12.32
C ILE A 352 0.88 -3.89 -10.86
N THR A 353 1.10 -4.84 -9.96
CA THR A 353 0.99 -4.56 -8.51
C THR A 353 1.99 -3.49 -8.08
N GLY A 354 3.21 -3.45 -8.65
CA GLY A 354 4.19 -2.40 -8.40
C GLY A 354 3.80 -1.03 -8.98
N GLY A 355 3.31 -1.00 -10.23
CA GLY A 355 2.90 0.21 -10.95
C GLY A 355 1.65 0.85 -10.36
N MET A 356 0.69 0.02 -9.97
CA MET A 356 -0.47 0.43 -9.17
C MET A 356 -0.11 0.65 -7.71
N THR A 357 1.16 0.59 -7.31
CA THR A 357 1.63 0.71 -5.93
C THR A 357 0.83 -0.11 -4.89
N SER A 358 0.23 -1.22 -5.33
CA SER A 358 -0.79 -1.97 -4.61
C SER A 358 -0.18 -3.09 -3.79
N THR A 359 0.12 -2.71 -2.56
CA THR A 359 0.71 -3.57 -1.54
C THR A 359 -0.14 -4.76 -1.14
N PRO A 360 -1.49 -4.65 -0.99
CA PRO A 360 -2.32 -5.81 -0.70
C PRO A 360 -2.36 -6.78 -1.87
N ALA A 361 -2.41 -6.27 -3.10
CA ALA A 361 -2.46 -7.10 -4.30
C ALA A 361 -1.16 -7.88 -4.52
N LEU A 362 0.01 -7.32 -4.16
CA LEU A 362 1.25 -8.11 -4.11
C LEU A 362 1.13 -9.29 -3.14
N GLY A 363 0.58 -9.05 -1.94
CA GLY A 363 0.36 -10.12 -0.96
C GLY A 363 -0.51 -11.24 -1.52
N THR A 364 -1.62 -10.89 -2.17
CA THR A 364 -2.49 -11.85 -2.87
C THR A 364 -1.78 -12.54 -4.04
N LEU A 365 -0.97 -11.83 -4.82
CA LEU A 365 -0.21 -12.42 -5.93
C LEU A 365 0.80 -13.45 -5.42
N ILE A 366 1.51 -13.17 -4.32
CA ILE A 366 2.42 -14.12 -3.68
C ILE A 366 1.66 -15.36 -3.21
N ALA A 367 0.50 -15.18 -2.58
CA ALA A 367 -0.33 -16.30 -2.15
C ALA A 367 -0.85 -17.14 -3.33
N THR A 368 -1.26 -16.47 -4.42
CA THR A 368 -1.78 -17.12 -5.64
C THR A 368 -0.67 -17.84 -6.42
N ALA A 369 0.53 -17.25 -6.47
CA ALA A 369 1.69 -17.82 -7.15
C ALA A 369 2.45 -18.86 -6.30
N GLY A 370 2.21 -18.93 -4.98
CA GLY A 370 2.95 -19.81 -4.08
C GLY A 370 4.43 -19.47 -3.90
N THR A 371 4.88 -18.31 -4.40
CA THR A 371 6.28 -17.88 -4.35
C THR A 371 6.39 -16.37 -4.14
N ASP A 372 7.37 -15.93 -3.34
CA ASP A 372 7.66 -14.52 -3.10
C ASP A 372 8.55 -13.91 -4.18
N GLU A 373 9.08 -14.70 -5.12
CA GLU A 373 9.96 -14.20 -6.17
C GLU A 373 9.28 -13.20 -7.11
N VAL A 374 7.95 -13.28 -7.24
CA VAL A 374 7.13 -12.30 -7.96
C VAL A 374 7.23 -10.88 -7.40
N SER A 375 7.69 -10.74 -6.14
CA SER A 375 7.95 -9.43 -5.52
C SER A 375 9.13 -8.67 -6.16
N ALA A 376 9.99 -9.34 -6.93
CA ALA A 376 11.10 -8.68 -7.62
C ALA A 376 10.59 -7.70 -8.69
N ALA A 377 9.62 -8.11 -9.52
CA ALA A 377 9.02 -7.23 -10.54
C ALA A 377 8.24 -6.06 -9.90
N TYR A 378 7.55 -6.33 -8.78
CA TYR A 378 6.94 -5.28 -7.96
C TYR A 378 7.98 -4.27 -7.49
N ALA A 379 9.06 -4.74 -6.86
CA ALA A 379 10.11 -3.89 -6.31
C ALA A 379 10.85 -3.10 -7.40
N ALA A 380 11.00 -3.68 -8.59
CA ALA A 380 11.57 -3.02 -9.77
C ALA A 380 10.68 -1.86 -10.27
N THR A 381 9.35 -2.03 -10.22
CA THR A 381 8.40 -1.07 -10.77
C THR A 381 8.01 0.03 -9.77
N TYR A 382 7.87 -0.34 -8.50
CA TYR A 382 7.29 0.49 -7.45
C TYR A 382 8.01 1.83 -7.21
N PRO A 383 9.36 1.92 -7.13
CA PRO A 383 10.04 3.20 -6.89
C PRO A 383 9.73 4.25 -7.97
N PHE A 384 9.66 3.83 -9.22
CA PHE A 384 9.37 4.71 -10.36
C PHE A 384 7.91 5.16 -10.35
N ALA A 385 6.99 4.25 -10.04
CA ALA A 385 5.58 4.60 -9.83
C ALA A 385 5.41 5.58 -8.66
N LEU A 386 6.11 5.35 -7.54
CA LEU A 386 6.07 6.23 -6.36
C LEU A 386 6.57 7.65 -6.68
N VAL A 387 7.70 7.80 -7.36
CA VAL A 387 8.18 9.14 -7.74
C VAL A 387 7.20 9.81 -8.69
N SER A 388 6.70 9.07 -9.68
CA SER A 388 5.79 9.58 -10.68
C SER A 388 4.47 10.06 -10.06
N VAL A 389 3.89 9.31 -9.13
CA VAL A 389 2.57 9.64 -8.57
C VAL A 389 2.63 10.86 -7.68
N VAL A 390 3.73 11.05 -6.96
CA VAL A 390 3.94 12.27 -6.17
C VAL A 390 4.03 13.49 -7.07
N LEU A 391 4.79 13.39 -8.17
CA LEU A 391 4.92 14.49 -9.12
C LEU A 391 3.57 14.80 -9.78
N VAL A 392 2.85 13.78 -10.24
CA VAL A 392 1.52 13.94 -10.86
C VAL A 392 0.52 14.54 -9.86
N ALA A 393 0.47 14.06 -8.62
CA ALA A 393 -0.41 14.61 -7.59
C ALA A 393 -0.14 16.10 -7.33
N LYS A 394 1.13 16.50 -7.22
CA LYS A 394 1.52 17.91 -7.06
C LYS A 394 1.14 18.75 -8.27
N ILE A 395 1.44 18.27 -9.48
CA ILE A 395 1.11 18.97 -10.72
C ILE A 395 -0.41 19.19 -10.82
N ILE A 396 -1.21 18.18 -10.51
CA ILE A 396 -2.68 18.30 -10.57
C ILE A 396 -3.17 19.40 -9.64
N ILE A 397 -2.74 19.45 -8.37
CA ILE A 397 -3.21 20.46 -7.39
C ILE A 397 -2.68 21.87 -7.70
N MET A 398 -1.49 21.99 -8.30
CA MET A 398 -0.89 23.29 -8.59
C MET A 398 -1.41 23.93 -9.88
N VAL A 399 -1.80 23.10 -10.86
CA VAL A 399 -2.18 23.57 -12.21
C VAL A 399 -3.70 23.66 -12.36
N PHE A 400 -4.46 22.78 -11.69
CA PHE A 400 -5.91 22.69 -11.77
C PHE A 400 -6.55 22.96 -10.40
#